data_AF-A0A3C1MYE3-F1
#
_entry.id   AF-A0A3C1MYE3-F1
#
_cell.length_a   1.000
_cell.length_b   1.000
_cell.length_c   1.000
_cell.angle_alpha   90.00
_cell.angle_beta   90.00
_cell.angle_gamma   90.00
#
_symmetry.space_group_name_H-M   'P 1'
#
loop_
_entity.id
_entity.type
_entity.pdbx_description
1 polymer ?
#
loop_
_entity_poly.entity_id
_entity_poly.type
_entity_poly.pdbx_seq_one_letter_code
_entity_poly.pdbx_strand_id
1 'polypeptide(L)'
;MGLPHKNYSYIGNVMTRRYTNDSTNAAMSASNSREMNETFNIFLGISESEKALLVQHHLILTQGAERFIEAFYAYLLAFPITANVLHHYQAAGGELSKLATTQSAHFQKLLSGCTDEQSAQQLIHIGKIHYQHKIEPVWIMGAYQLYLDHLRQIIATYPEIAPDGQYALESVLIKLLFRDMGLMLEGYWDSAMSLAQIEKNTVV
;
A
#
# COMPACT_ATOMS: atom_id res chain seq x y z
N MET A 1 2.03 -4.05 -64.05
CA MET A 1 1.51 -5.41 -64.31
C MET A 1 2.18 -6.35 -63.33
N GLY A 2 1.55 -7.06 -62.41
CA GLY A 2 0.16 -7.19 -61.99
C GLY A 2 0.17 -8.16 -60.80
N LEU A 3 -0.42 -7.77 -59.68
CA LEU A 3 -0.63 -8.60 -58.48
C LEU A 3 -1.65 -9.72 -58.79
N PRO A 4 -1.58 -10.88 -58.10
CA PRO A 4 -2.75 -11.70 -57.87
C PRO A 4 -3.37 -11.39 -56.49
N HIS A 5 -4.67 -11.17 -56.54
CA HIS A 5 -5.59 -10.88 -55.45
C HIS A 5 -6.27 -12.17 -54.92
N LYS A 6 -6.88 -12.03 -53.73
CA LYS A 6 -7.99 -12.82 -53.11
C LYS A 6 -7.56 -14.03 -52.24
N ASN A 7 -8.10 -14.27 -51.04
CA ASN A 7 -9.36 -13.85 -50.40
C ASN A 7 -9.23 -13.78 -48.87
N TYR A 8 -9.94 -12.81 -48.27
CA TYR A 8 -10.34 -12.81 -46.86
C TYR A 8 -11.55 -13.74 -46.66
N SER A 9 -11.50 -14.62 -45.66
CA SER A 9 -12.65 -14.95 -44.80
C SER A 9 -12.19 -15.83 -43.64
N TYR A 10 -12.17 -15.29 -42.42
CA TYR A 10 -12.40 -16.07 -41.21
C TYR A 10 -12.95 -15.14 -40.13
N ILE A 11 -14.26 -14.87 -40.21
CA ILE A 11 -15.04 -14.47 -39.04
C ILE A 11 -15.65 -15.77 -38.52
N GLY A 12 -15.18 -16.21 -37.35
CA GLY A 12 -15.64 -17.43 -36.70
C GLY A 12 -15.28 -17.42 -35.21
N ASN A 13 -16.11 -16.74 -34.43
CA ASN A 13 -16.32 -16.89 -32.98
C ASN A 13 -15.10 -17.19 -32.08
N VAL A 14 -14.48 -16.12 -31.58
CA VAL A 14 -13.80 -16.13 -30.27
C VAL A 14 -14.58 -15.20 -29.34
N MET A 15 -15.73 -15.65 -28.84
CA MET A 15 -16.49 -14.83 -27.89
C MET A 15 -17.21 -15.62 -26.79
N THR A 16 -16.57 -16.62 -26.20
CA THR A 16 -17.12 -17.27 -24.98
C THR A 16 -16.09 -17.77 -23.95
N ARG A 17 -14.78 -17.48 -24.08
CA ARG A 17 -13.77 -17.96 -23.10
C ARG A 17 -13.08 -16.90 -22.24
N ARG A 18 -13.43 -15.61 -22.37
CA ARG A 18 -12.85 -14.53 -21.54
C ARG A 18 -13.63 -14.22 -20.26
N TYR A 19 -14.96 -14.35 -20.26
CA TYR A 19 -15.78 -13.97 -19.11
C TYR A 19 -15.65 -14.92 -17.90
N THR A 20 -15.40 -16.21 -18.13
CA THR A 20 -15.26 -17.20 -17.04
C THR A 20 -13.88 -17.13 -16.38
N ASN A 21 -12.80 -17.00 -17.16
CA ASN A 21 -11.44 -16.92 -16.62
C ASN A 21 -11.18 -15.67 -15.78
N ASP A 22 -11.69 -14.50 -16.18
CA ASP A 22 -11.54 -13.27 -15.38
C ASP A 22 -12.32 -13.36 -14.06
N SER A 23 -13.53 -13.93 -14.10
CA SER A 23 -14.34 -14.11 -12.89
C SER A 23 -13.73 -15.11 -11.91
N THR A 24 -13.16 -16.21 -12.41
CA THR A 24 -12.47 -17.21 -11.58
C THR A 24 -11.15 -16.68 -11.02
N ASN A 25 -10.35 -15.96 -11.83
CA ASN A 25 -9.11 -15.34 -11.36
C ASN A 25 -9.39 -14.22 -10.34
N ALA A 26 -10.43 -13.42 -10.55
CA ALA A 26 -10.85 -12.40 -9.59
C ALA A 26 -11.33 -13.03 -8.28
N ALA A 27 -12.12 -14.11 -8.34
CA ALA A 27 -12.56 -14.84 -7.15
C ALA A 27 -11.38 -15.48 -6.38
N MET A 28 -10.41 -16.06 -7.09
CA MET A 28 -9.20 -16.61 -6.48
C MET A 28 -8.32 -15.51 -5.87
N SER A 29 -8.15 -14.38 -6.55
CA SER A 29 -7.41 -13.22 -6.03
C SER A 29 -8.07 -12.60 -4.81
N ALA A 30 -9.40 -12.53 -4.78
CA ALA A 30 -10.17 -12.06 -3.63
C ALA A 30 -10.04 -13.04 -2.44
N SER A 31 -10.17 -14.34 -2.70
CA SER A 31 -9.98 -15.39 -1.69
C SER A 31 -8.57 -15.32 -1.06
N ASN A 32 -7.54 -15.15 -1.89
CA ASN A 32 -6.16 -15.04 -1.41
C ASN A 32 -5.94 -13.75 -0.58
N SER A 33 -6.55 -12.63 -1.00
CA SER A 33 -6.45 -11.37 -0.27
C SER A 33 -7.15 -11.42 1.08
N ARG A 34 -8.29 -12.12 1.18
CA ARG A 34 -8.99 -12.37 2.45
C ARG A 34 -8.14 -13.20 3.40
N GLU A 35 -7.65 -14.35 2.96
CA GLU A 35 -6.84 -15.25 3.77
C GLU A 35 -5.56 -14.56 4.27
N MET A 36 -4.91 -13.78 3.40
CA MET A 36 -3.74 -13.01 3.76
C MET A 36 -4.08 -11.92 4.79
N ASN A 37 -5.17 -11.17 4.60
CA ASN A 37 -5.62 -10.19 5.58
C ASN A 37 -5.86 -10.81 6.97
N GLU A 38 -6.55 -11.95 7.02
CA GLU A 38 -6.79 -12.69 8.26
C GLU A 38 -5.49 -13.15 8.90
N THR A 39 -4.56 -13.69 8.10
CA THR A 39 -3.24 -14.14 8.55
C THR A 39 -2.45 -13.01 9.19
N PHE A 40 -2.36 -11.84 8.55
CA PHE A 40 -1.68 -10.67 9.11
C PHE A 40 -2.30 -10.20 10.43
N ASN A 41 -3.64 -10.11 10.48
CA ASN A 41 -4.34 -9.67 11.69
C ASN A 41 -4.12 -10.63 12.86
N ILE A 42 -4.21 -11.95 12.61
CA ILE A 42 -4.03 -12.99 13.63
C ILE A 42 -2.57 -13.06 14.07
N PHE A 43 -1.61 -13.10 13.14
CA PHE A 43 -0.21 -13.32 13.44
C PHE A 43 0.43 -12.12 14.16
N LEU A 44 0.04 -10.90 13.80
CA LEU A 44 0.44 -9.69 14.52
C LEU A 44 -0.37 -9.47 15.81
N GLY A 45 -1.39 -10.29 16.04
CA GLY A 45 -2.24 -10.26 17.22
C GLY A 45 -2.98 -8.93 17.36
N ILE A 46 -3.53 -8.39 16.27
CA ILE A 46 -4.32 -7.16 16.26
C ILE A 46 -5.74 -7.49 16.73
N SER A 47 -6.06 -7.13 17.97
CA SER A 47 -7.37 -7.46 18.57
C SER A 47 -8.40 -6.33 18.44
N GLU A 48 -9.68 -6.66 18.65
CA GLU A 48 -10.74 -5.63 18.72
C GLU A 48 -10.56 -4.69 19.92
N SER A 49 -9.96 -5.15 21.02
CA SER A 49 -9.64 -4.27 22.17
C SER A 49 -8.52 -3.28 21.82
N GLU A 50 -7.55 -3.69 21.01
CA GLU A 50 -6.50 -2.80 20.51
C GLU A 50 -7.05 -1.76 19.53
N LYS A 51 -7.97 -2.16 18.65
CA LYS A 51 -8.66 -1.21 17.76
C LYS A 51 -9.52 -0.21 18.54
N ALA A 52 -10.21 -0.66 19.59
CA ALA A 52 -10.99 0.24 20.45
C ALA A 52 -10.11 1.30 21.13
N LEU A 53 -8.88 0.95 21.50
CA LEU A 53 -7.91 1.89 22.07
C LEU A 53 -7.55 3.00 21.08
N LEU A 54 -7.36 2.64 19.80
CA LEU A 54 -7.11 3.61 18.72
C LEU A 54 -8.30 4.53 18.50
N VAL A 55 -9.52 3.98 18.45
CA VAL A 55 -10.75 4.76 18.30
C VAL A 55 -10.90 5.78 19.45
N GLN A 56 -10.63 5.36 20.69
CA GLN A 56 -10.68 6.24 21.86
C GLN A 56 -9.70 7.43 21.75
N HIS A 57 -8.53 7.23 21.14
CA HIS A 57 -7.47 8.23 21.04
C HIS A 57 -7.33 8.83 19.64
N HIS A 58 -8.29 8.56 18.73
CA HIS A 58 -8.20 8.93 17.31
C HIS A 58 -8.00 10.43 17.10
N LEU A 59 -8.74 11.26 17.84
CA LEU A 59 -8.61 12.71 17.77
C LEU A 59 -7.21 13.17 18.19
N ILE A 60 -6.61 12.53 19.20
CA ILE A 60 -5.25 12.82 19.65
C ILE A 60 -4.23 12.40 18.57
N LEU A 61 -4.33 11.16 18.10
CA LEU A 61 -3.39 10.57 17.16
C LEU A 61 -3.39 11.24 15.77
N THR A 62 -4.47 11.91 15.41
CA THR A 62 -4.62 12.58 14.11
C THR A 62 -4.23 14.05 14.13
N GLN A 63 -3.87 14.59 15.30
CA GLN A 63 -3.39 15.97 15.41
C GLN A 63 -2.10 16.16 14.66
N GLY A 64 -2.04 17.24 13.87
CA GLY A 64 -0.84 17.58 13.10
C GLY A 64 -0.60 16.67 11.89
N ALA A 65 -1.57 15.84 11.48
CA ALA A 65 -1.47 15.00 10.29
C ALA A 65 -1.03 15.79 9.05
N GLU A 66 -1.58 16.97 8.79
CA GLU A 66 -1.18 17.82 7.66
C GLU A 66 0.31 18.19 7.71
N ARG A 67 0.78 18.68 8.86
CA ARG A 67 2.20 19.03 9.08
C ARG A 67 3.11 17.81 8.97
N PHE A 68 2.66 16.65 9.42
CA PHE A 68 3.41 15.40 9.27
C PHE A 68 3.55 15.02 7.79
N ILE A 69 2.47 15.10 7.01
CA ILE A 69 2.52 14.81 5.57
C ILE A 69 3.43 15.80 4.84
N GLU A 70 3.43 17.08 5.21
CA GLU A 70 4.40 18.06 4.68
C GLU A 70 5.83 17.66 5.00
N ALA A 71 6.12 17.32 6.27
CA ALA A 71 7.44 16.87 6.70
C ALA A 71 7.89 15.57 6.00
N PHE A 72 6.94 14.67 5.74
CA PHE A 72 7.17 13.42 5.01
C PHE A 72 7.66 13.69 3.59
N TYR A 73 6.98 14.53 2.82
CA TYR A 73 7.43 14.86 1.46
C TYR A 73 8.69 15.71 1.46
N ALA A 74 8.88 16.60 2.44
CA ALA A 74 10.12 17.33 2.61
C ALA A 74 11.32 16.38 2.83
N TYR A 75 11.15 15.35 3.66
CA TYR A 75 12.15 14.31 3.86
C TYR A 75 12.47 13.57 2.54
N LEU A 76 11.44 13.11 1.80
CA LEU A 76 11.66 12.42 0.53
C LEU A 76 12.34 13.30 -0.52
N LEU A 77 12.06 14.60 -0.55
CA LEU A 77 12.71 15.54 -1.47
C LEU A 77 14.14 15.90 -1.05
N ALA A 78 14.52 15.69 0.22
CA ALA A 78 15.87 15.98 0.71
C ALA A 78 16.91 14.94 0.25
N PHE A 79 16.50 13.72 -0.10
CA PHE A 79 17.39 12.69 -0.64
C PHE A 79 17.30 12.68 -2.18
N PRO A 80 18.43 12.85 -2.90
CA PRO A 80 18.41 12.96 -4.36
C PRO A 80 17.71 11.79 -5.08
N ILE A 81 17.86 10.57 -4.56
CA ILE A 81 17.35 9.37 -5.23
C ILE A 81 15.81 9.31 -5.16
N THR A 82 15.22 9.59 -4.00
CA THR A 82 13.76 9.67 -3.84
C THR A 82 13.19 10.92 -4.51
N ALA A 83 13.88 12.06 -4.45
CA ALA A 83 13.48 13.29 -5.11
C ALA A 83 13.37 13.10 -6.64
N ASN A 84 14.32 12.39 -7.25
CA ASN A 84 14.31 12.10 -8.68
C ASN A 84 13.05 11.32 -9.11
N VAL A 85 12.58 10.37 -8.30
CA VAL A 85 11.35 9.62 -8.59
C VAL A 85 10.12 10.53 -8.49
N LEU A 86 10.06 11.39 -7.48
CA LEU A 86 8.98 12.37 -7.34
C LEU A 86 8.97 13.40 -8.49
N HIS A 87 10.14 13.86 -8.93
CA HIS A 87 10.26 14.76 -10.08
C HIS A 87 9.83 14.08 -11.38
N HIS A 88 10.19 12.83 -11.61
CA HIS A 88 9.70 12.07 -12.77
C HIS A 88 8.17 11.90 -12.74
N TYR A 89 7.60 11.62 -11.56
CA TYR A 89 6.15 11.55 -11.40
C TYR A 89 5.48 12.89 -11.75
N GLN A 90 6.04 14.02 -11.29
CA GLN A 90 5.53 15.35 -11.63
C GLN A 90 5.67 15.66 -13.12
N ALA A 91 6.80 15.33 -13.74
CA ALA A 91 7.03 15.53 -15.17
C ALA A 91 6.05 14.72 -16.05
N ALA A 92 5.56 13.59 -15.55
CA ALA A 92 4.52 12.78 -16.18
C ALA A 92 3.09 13.30 -15.93
N GLY A 93 2.93 14.48 -15.31
CA GLY A 93 1.63 15.10 -15.00
C GLY A 93 1.06 14.75 -13.63
N GLY A 94 1.85 14.09 -12.76
CA GLY A 94 1.49 13.81 -11.39
C GLY A 94 1.51 15.06 -10.48
N GLU A 95 0.70 15.05 -9.44
CA GLU A 95 0.62 16.17 -8.47
C GLU A 95 0.98 15.68 -7.07
N LEU A 96 2.00 16.27 -6.45
CA LEU A 96 2.41 15.92 -5.08
C LEU A 96 1.30 16.23 -4.06
N SER A 97 0.50 17.27 -4.28
CA SER A 97 -0.66 17.61 -3.43
C SER A 97 -1.71 16.50 -3.40
N LYS A 98 -1.95 15.83 -4.54
CA LYS A 98 -2.85 14.66 -4.61
C LYS A 98 -2.27 13.48 -3.84
N LEU A 99 -0.97 13.19 -4.02
CA LEU A 99 -0.31 12.13 -3.26
C LEU A 99 -0.38 12.41 -1.75
N ALA A 100 -0.08 13.64 -1.33
CA ALA A 100 -0.21 14.08 0.06
C ALA A 100 -1.64 13.93 0.61
N THR A 101 -2.65 14.26 -0.18
CA THR A 101 -4.05 14.08 0.21
C THR A 101 -4.40 12.61 0.40
N THR A 102 -3.98 11.74 -0.52
CA THR A 102 -4.17 10.28 -0.40
C THR A 102 -3.42 9.71 0.80
N GLN A 103 -2.18 10.16 1.04
CA GLN A 103 -1.35 9.71 2.14
C GLN A 103 -1.94 10.15 3.50
N SER A 104 -2.50 11.37 3.57
CA SER A 104 -3.23 11.87 4.74
C SER A 104 -4.48 11.02 5.01
N ALA A 105 -5.30 10.76 3.99
CA ALA A 105 -6.48 9.91 4.12
C ALA A 105 -6.13 8.47 4.57
N HIS A 106 -5.01 7.93 4.06
CA HIS A 106 -4.51 6.64 4.51
C HIS A 106 -4.07 6.67 5.98
N PHE A 107 -3.36 7.70 6.41
CA PHE A 107 -2.97 7.86 7.82
C PHE A 107 -4.19 7.91 8.75
N GLN A 108 -5.21 8.69 8.38
CA GLN A 108 -6.48 8.77 9.13
C GLN A 108 -7.18 7.41 9.23
N LYS A 109 -7.14 6.61 8.15
CA LYS A 109 -7.73 5.27 8.09
C LYS A 109 -6.92 4.23 8.89
N LEU A 110 -5.59 4.31 8.87
CA LEU A 110 -4.73 3.48 9.72
C LEU A 110 -5.08 3.72 11.19
N LEU A 111 -5.16 4.99 11.59
CA LEU A 111 -5.45 5.37 12.98
C LEU A 111 -6.87 5.05 13.43
N SER A 112 -7.82 4.79 12.53
CA SER A 112 -9.15 4.32 12.91
C SER A 112 -9.19 2.81 13.26
N GLY A 113 -8.06 2.10 13.13
CA GLY A 113 -7.97 0.66 13.35
C GLY A 113 -8.56 -0.18 12.22
N CYS A 114 -8.73 0.39 11.02
CA CYS A 114 -9.27 -0.31 9.87
C CYS A 114 -8.30 -1.39 9.36
N THR A 115 -8.67 -2.65 9.50
CA THR A 115 -7.89 -3.82 9.04
C THR A 115 -8.73 -4.80 8.21
N ASP A 116 -9.68 -4.26 7.45
CA ASP A 116 -10.60 -5.05 6.62
C ASP A 116 -9.95 -5.54 5.32
N GLU A 117 -10.64 -6.44 4.61
CA GLU A 117 -10.19 -7.02 3.35
C GLU A 117 -9.90 -5.94 2.29
N GLN A 118 -10.72 -4.88 2.23
CA GLN A 118 -10.55 -3.79 1.26
C GLN A 118 -9.26 -3.01 1.51
N SER A 119 -8.92 -2.73 2.79
CA SER A 119 -7.66 -2.10 3.18
C SER A 119 -6.46 -2.94 2.76
N ALA A 120 -6.55 -4.27 2.92
CA ALA A 120 -5.48 -5.18 2.53
C ALA A 120 -5.28 -5.19 1.01
N GLN A 121 -6.35 -5.31 0.24
CA GLN A 121 -6.29 -5.23 -1.23
C GLN A 121 -5.69 -3.91 -1.71
N GLN A 122 -6.04 -2.81 -1.06
CA GLN A 122 -5.48 -1.49 -1.37
C GLN A 122 -3.97 -1.43 -1.10
N LEU A 123 -3.50 -1.93 0.05
CA LEU A 123 -2.07 -1.94 0.40
C LEU A 123 -1.24 -2.81 -0.55
N ILE A 124 -1.75 -3.99 -0.89
CA ILE A 124 -1.13 -4.87 -1.90
C ILE A 124 -1.03 -4.13 -3.23
N HIS A 125 -2.11 -3.49 -3.68
CA HIS A 125 -2.11 -2.71 -4.92
C HIS A 125 -1.09 -1.56 -4.89
N ILE A 126 -0.99 -0.84 -3.77
CA ILE A 126 0.03 0.19 -3.56
C ILE A 126 1.43 -0.41 -3.69
N GLY A 127 1.68 -1.60 -3.13
CA GLY A 127 2.93 -2.34 -3.30
C GLY A 127 3.31 -2.61 -4.76
N LYS A 128 2.33 -3.00 -5.58
CA LYS A 128 2.52 -3.21 -7.02
C LYS A 128 2.93 -1.91 -7.72
N ILE A 129 2.27 -0.79 -7.38
CA ILE A 129 2.62 0.54 -7.91
C ILE A 129 4.04 0.93 -7.48
N HIS A 130 4.43 0.67 -6.23
CA HIS A 130 5.76 0.97 -5.72
C HIS A 130 6.85 0.20 -6.50
N TYR A 131 6.61 -1.07 -6.81
CA TYR A 131 7.51 -1.85 -7.67
C TYR A 131 7.63 -1.27 -9.09
N GLN A 132 6.50 -0.86 -9.68
CA GLN A 132 6.48 -0.26 -11.03
C GLN A 132 7.32 1.03 -11.08
N HIS A 133 7.25 1.85 -10.02
CA HIS A 133 8.04 3.07 -9.89
C HIS A 133 9.46 2.87 -9.34
N LYS A 134 9.89 1.60 -9.15
CA LYS A 134 11.23 1.24 -8.64
C LYS A 134 11.52 1.89 -7.28
N ILE A 135 10.49 2.00 -6.44
CA ILE A 135 10.66 2.45 -5.06
C ILE A 135 11.38 1.35 -4.28
N GLU A 136 12.57 1.65 -3.78
CA GLU A 136 13.35 0.64 -3.07
C GLU A 136 12.74 0.30 -1.70
N PRO A 137 12.80 -0.98 -1.25
CA PRO A 137 12.26 -1.38 0.06
C PRO A 137 12.80 -0.55 1.24
N VAL A 138 14.05 -0.09 1.18
CA VAL A 138 14.62 0.77 2.23
C VAL A 138 13.93 2.13 2.34
N TRP A 139 13.37 2.66 1.25
CA TRP A 139 12.60 3.92 1.29
C TRP A 139 11.21 3.69 1.88
N ILE A 140 10.60 2.54 1.61
CA ILE A 140 9.34 2.12 2.24
C ILE A 140 9.55 2.01 3.75
N MET A 141 10.62 1.34 4.20
CA MET A 141 10.96 1.24 5.62
C MET A 141 11.23 2.62 6.25
N GLY A 142 11.97 3.48 5.57
CA GLY A 142 12.21 4.86 6.03
C GLY A 142 10.92 5.66 6.18
N ALA A 143 9.99 5.52 5.23
CA ALA A 143 8.68 6.14 5.30
C ALA A 143 7.90 5.71 6.56
N TYR A 144 7.80 4.40 6.84
CA TYR A 144 7.14 3.89 8.05
C TYR A 144 7.85 4.29 9.35
N GLN A 145 9.17 4.48 9.32
CA GLN A 145 9.91 4.99 10.48
C GLN A 145 9.49 6.44 10.82
N LEU A 146 9.24 7.29 9.81
CA LEU A 146 8.70 8.64 10.03
C LEU A 146 7.32 8.62 10.68
N TYR A 147 6.44 7.69 10.26
CA TYR A 147 5.13 7.49 10.91
C TYR A 147 5.28 7.17 12.39
N LEU A 148 6.15 6.22 12.72
CA LEU A 148 6.37 5.79 14.09
C LEU A 148 6.92 6.92 14.97
N ASP A 149 7.90 7.67 14.47
CA ASP A 149 8.47 8.81 15.20
C ASP A 149 7.43 9.90 15.45
N HIS A 150 6.63 10.23 14.44
CA HIS A 150 5.55 11.21 14.57
C HIS A 150 4.54 10.78 15.63
N LEU A 151 4.10 9.52 15.59
CA LEU A 151 3.13 8.98 16.55
C LEU A 151 3.67 8.93 17.97
N ARG A 152 4.94 8.56 18.16
CA ARG A 152 5.61 8.59 19.46
C ARG A 152 5.69 10.00 20.03
N GLN A 153 6.00 10.99 19.18
CA GLN A 153 6.01 12.40 19.60
C GLN A 153 4.62 12.85 20.03
N ILE A 154 3.56 12.49 19.30
CA ILE A 154 2.19 12.77 19.71
C ILE A 154 1.92 12.16 21.08
N ILE A 155 2.10 10.84 21.25
CA ILE A 155 1.81 10.14 22.51
C ILE A 155 2.57 10.78 23.69
N ALA A 156 3.85 11.13 23.51
CA ALA A 156 4.67 11.75 24.54
C ALA A 156 4.18 13.14 24.98
N THR A 157 3.40 13.84 24.14
CA THR A 157 2.85 15.17 24.48
C THR A 157 1.56 15.14 25.30
N TYR A 158 0.98 13.97 25.55
CA TYR A 158 -0.27 13.80 26.31
C TYR A 158 -0.05 13.02 27.62
N PRO A 159 0.43 13.69 28.69
CA PRO A 159 0.76 13.06 29.96
C PRO A 159 -0.47 12.53 30.72
N GLU A 160 -1.68 12.88 30.32
CA GLU A 160 -2.92 12.32 30.85
C GLU A 160 -3.15 10.86 30.47
N ILE A 161 -2.49 10.38 29.41
CA ILE A 161 -2.46 8.95 29.09
C ILE A 161 -1.47 8.31 30.05
N ALA A 162 -1.97 7.42 30.91
CA ALA A 162 -1.13 6.68 31.86
C ALA A 162 0.00 5.92 31.13
N PRO A 163 1.18 5.69 31.75
CA PRO A 163 2.31 5.04 31.10
C PRO A 163 1.98 3.70 30.43
N ASP A 164 1.20 2.85 31.09
CA ASP A 164 0.74 1.57 30.51
C ASP A 164 -0.16 1.77 29.29
N GLY A 165 -0.96 2.85 29.29
CA GLY A 165 -1.79 3.26 28.16
C GLY A 165 -0.97 3.77 26.99
N GLN A 166 0.09 4.55 27.25
CA GLN A 166 1.02 5.02 26.21
C GLN A 166 1.72 3.83 25.55
N TYR A 167 2.21 2.88 26.36
CA TYR A 167 2.81 1.65 25.87
C TYR A 167 1.83 0.81 25.04
N ALA A 168 0.59 0.64 25.52
CA ALA A 168 -0.44 -0.09 24.79
C ALA A 168 -0.77 0.57 23.44
N LEU A 169 -0.88 1.91 23.40
CA LEU A 169 -1.07 2.67 22.15
C LEU A 169 0.09 2.47 21.19
N GLU A 170 1.33 2.62 21.67
CA GLU A 170 2.51 2.45 20.83
C GLU A 170 2.58 1.01 20.26
N SER A 171 2.29 0.01 21.10
CA SER A 171 2.27 -1.40 20.70
C SER A 171 1.30 -1.67 19.55
N VAL A 172 0.04 -1.20 19.65
CA VAL A 172 -0.93 -1.38 18.55
C VAL A 172 -0.52 -0.62 17.29
N LEU A 173 0.02 0.60 17.42
CA LEU A 173 0.49 1.37 16.26
C LEU A 173 1.62 0.67 15.54
N ILE A 174 2.60 0.12 16.26
CA ILE A 174 3.69 -0.68 15.68
C ILE A 174 3.13 -1.88 14.92
N LYS A 175 2.16 -2.60 15.48
CA LYS A 175 1.50 -3.72 14.79
C LYS A 175 0.83 -3.28 13.49
N LEU A 176 0.11 -2.15 13.48
CA LEU A 176 -0.53 -1.63 12.27
C LEU A 176 0.49 -1.18 11.22
N LEU A 177 1.57 -0.51 11.61
CA LEU A 177 2.62 -0.10 10.67
C LEU A 177 3.32 -1.33 10.06
N PHE A 178 3.60 -2.37 10.85
CA PHE A 178 4.15 -3.62 10.32
C PHE A 178 3.17 -4.37 9.42
N ARG A 179 1.87 -4.37 9.76
CA ARG A 179 0.83 -4.93 8.90
C ARG A 179 0.82 -4.25 7.54
N ASP A 180 0.78 -2.92 7.52
CA ASP A 180 0.73 -2.15 6.28
C ASP A 180 1.98 -2.35 5.42
N MET A 181 3.16 -2.31 6.07
CA MET A 181 4.43 -2.60 5.40
C MET A 181 4.44 -4.02 4.81
N GLY A 182 4.01 -5.03 5.57
CA GLY A 182 3.99 -6.40 5.10
C GLY A 182 3.06 -6.61 3.90
N LEU A 183 1.83 -6.10 3.97
CA LEU A 183 0.88 -6.18 2.85
C LEU A 183 1.36 -5.42 1.60
N MET A 184 2.01 -4.28 1.78
CA MET A 184 2.65 -3.56 0.67
C MET A 184 3.78 -4.38 0.05
N LEU A 185 4.60 -5.02 0.89
CA LEU A 185 5.69 -5.86 0.43
C LEU A 185 5.21 -7.11 -0.32
N GLU A 186 4.08 -7.71 0.08
CA GLU A 186 3.45 -8.81 -0.67
C GLU A 186 3.14 -8.40 -2.12
N GLY A 187 2.52 -7.23 -2.30
CA GLY A 187 2.25 -6.70 -3.65
C GLY A 187 3.52 -6.36 -4.44
N TYR A 188 4.54 -5.87 -3.74
CA TYR A 188 5.84 -5.57 -4.33
C TYR A 188 6.52 -6.86 -4.84
N TRP A 189 6.57 -7.90 -4.01
CA TRP A 189 7.19 -9.20 -4.36
C TRP A 189 6.42 -9.93 -5.45
N ASP A 190 5.08 -9.95 -5.40
CA ASP A 190 4.23 -10.54 -6.44
C ASP A 190 4.55 -9.95 -7.83
N SER A 191 4.73 -8.63 -7.89
CA SER A 191 5.10 -7.92 -9.12
C SER A 191 6.51 -8.27 -9.58
N ALA A 192 7.47 -8.36 -8.66
CA ALA A 192 8.85 -8.73 -8.96
C ALA A 192 8.97 -10.17 -9.50
N MET A 193 8.30 -11.13 -8.86
CA MET A 193 8.30 -12.53 -9.26
C MET A 193 7.61 -12.75 -10.61
N SER A 194 6.47 -12.08 -10.82
CA SER A 194 5.74 -12.16 -12.09
C SER A 194 6.60 -11.69 -13.27
N LEU A 195 7.34 -10.60 -13.11
CA LEU A 195 8.25 -10.11 -14.15
C LEU A 195 9.38 -11.11 -14.44
N ALA A 196 10.02 -11.64 -13.39
CA ALA A 196 11.09 -12.62 -13.54
C ALA A 196 10.63 -13.90 -14.26
N GLN A 197 9.37 -14.32 -14.05
CA GLN A 197 8.80 -15.47 -14.74
C GLN A 197 8.54 -15.19 -16.23
N ILE A 198 8.06 -13.99 -16.56
CA ILE A 198 7.85 -13.56 -17.96
C ILE A 198 9.18 -13.52 -18.71
N GLU A 199 10.22 -12.95 -18.11
CA GLU A 199 11.56 -12.90 -18.69
C GLU A 199 12.11 -14.30 -18.97
N LYS A 200 11.97 -15.23 -18.02
CA LYS A 200 12.37 -16.64 -18.23
C LYS A 200 11.62 -17.31 -19.38
N ASN A 201 10.32 -17.06 -19.51
CA ASN A 201 9.49 -17.68 -20.55
C ASN A 201 9.68 -17.06 -21.94
N THR A 202 10.27 -15.87 -22.05
CA THR A 202 10.51 -15.17 -23.33
C THR A 202 11.87 -15.55 -23.96
N VAL A 203 12.75 -16.18 -23.18
CA VAL A 203 14.11 -16.56 -23.59
C VAL A 203 14.19 -18.05 -24.03
N VAL A 204 13.07 -18.77 -24.05
CA VAL A 204 12.91 -20.15 -24.55
C VAL A 204 12.15 -20.14 -25.87
#